data_AF-A0A936INF7-F1
#
_entry.id   AF-A0A936INF7-F1
#
_cell.length_a   1.000
_cell.length_b   1.000
_cell.length_c   1.000
_cell.angle_alpha   90.00
_cell.angle_beta   90.00
_cell.angle_gamma   90.00
#
_symmetry.space_group_name_H-M   'P 1'
#
loop_
_entity.id
_entity.type
_entity.pdbx_description
1 polymer ?
#
loop_
_entity_poly.entity_id
_entity_poly.type
_entity_poly.pdbx_seq_one_letter_code
_entity_poly.pdbx_strand_id
1 'polypeptide(L)' 'MSDIKRLVLILFGWTSLVTALHLGLNVDWSVVLNDRMPEDKRKLYVAYIPVT' A
#
# COMPACT_ATOMS: atom_id res chain seq x y z
N MET A 1 -31.75 4.02 -12.02
CA MET A 1 -30.61 4.62 -11.30
C MET A 1 -30.25 5.91 -12.01
N SER A 2 -30.09 7.05 -11.35
CA SER A 2 -29.72 8.29 -12.06
C SER A 2 -28.30 8.19 -12.62
N ASP A 3 -28.02 8.87 -13.73
CA ASP A 3 -26.71 8.82 -14.40
C ASP A 3 -25.57 9.24 -13.48
N ILE A 4 -25.82 10.21 -12.61
CA ILE A 4 -24.87 10.67 -11.59
C ILE A 4 -24.53 9.54 -10.61
N LYS A 5 -25.52 8.77 -10.13
CA LYS A 5 -25.27 7.64 -9.22
C LYS A 5 -24.42 6.57 -9.89
N ARG A 6 -24.68 6.29 -11.17
CA ARG A 6 -23.90 5.32 -11.95
C ARG A 6 -22.46 5.79 -12.12
N LEU A 7 -22.25 7.07 -12.45
CA LEU A 7 -20.92 7.66 -12.57
C LEU A 7 -20.14 7.58 -11.25
N VAL A 8 -20.77 7.95 -10.13
CA VAL A 8 -20.15 7.89 -8.80
C VAL A 8 -19.73 6.45 -8.46
N LEU A 9 -20.57 5.46 -8.73
CA LEU A 9 -20.23 4.05 -8.50
C LEU A 9 -19.05 3.58 -9.35
N ILE A 10 -19.00 3.97 -10.63
CA ILE A 10 -17.90 3.62 -11.53
C ILE A 10 -16.60 4.25 -11.05
N LEU A 11 -16.61 5.55 -10.73
CA LEU A 11 -15.43 6.26 -10.24
C LEU A 11 -14.95 5.66 -8.92
N PHE A 12 -15.85 5.42 -7.98
CA PHE A 12 -15.51 4.80 -6.71
C PHE A 12 -14.90 3.40 -6.88
N GLY A 13 -15.50 2.57 -7.74
CA GLY A 13 -14.99 1.24 -8.05
C GLY A 13 -13.60 1.28 -8.69
N TRP A 14 -13.41 2.16 -9.67
CA TRP A 14 -12.13 2.36 -10.35
C TRP A 14 -11.05 2.83 -9.39
N THR A 15 -11.31 3.88 -8.61
CA THR A 15 -10.34 4.40 -7.63
C THR A 15 -9.98 3.36 -6.59
N SER A 16 -10.98 2.64 -6.04
CA SER A 16 -10.74 1.59 -5.05
C SER A 16 -9.87 0.47 -5.61
N LEU A 17 -10.10 0.05 -6.86
CA LEU A 17 -9.30 -0.99 -7.53
C LEU A 17 -7.85 -0.54 -7.73
N VAL A 18 -7.65 0.67 -8.26
CA VAL A 18 -6.30 1.23 -8.48
C VAL A 18 -5.56 1.39 -7.15
N THR A 19 -6.23 1.89 -6.11
CA THR A 19 -5.65 2.00 -4.76
C THR A 19 -5.26 0.63 -4.21
N ALA A 20 -6.13 -0.38 -4.32
CA ALA A 20 -5.82 -1.73 -3.86
C ALA A 20 -4.61 -2.33 -4.59
N LEU A 21 -4.53 -2.15 -5.92
CA LEU A 21 -3.38 -2.59 -6.71
C LEU A 21 -2.10 -1.86 -6.31
N HIS A 22 -2.16 -0.54 -6.10
CA HIS A 22 -1.00 0.23 -5.68
C HIS A 22 -0.48 -0.24 -4.32
N LEU A 23 -1.38 -0.39 -3.35
CA LEU A 23 -1.05 -0.91 -2.02
C LEU A 23 -0.52 -2.35 -2.07
N GLY A 24 -1.08 -3.21 -2.90
CA GLY A 24 -0.65 -4.61 -3.00
C GLY A 24 0.70 -4.79 -3.70
N LEU A 25 0.99 -3.96 -4.70
CA LEU A 25 2.15 -4.16 -5.58
C LEU A 25 3.34 -3.25 -5.27
N ASN A 26 3.13 -2.10 -4.60
CA ASN A 26 4.17 -1.09 -4.43
C ASN A 26 4.50 -0.78 -2.96
N VAL A 27 3.68 -1.24 -2.00
CA VAL A 27 3.98 -1.05 -0.58
C VAL A 27 4.77 -2.25 -0.07
N ASP A 28 5.92 -1.99 0.55
CA ASP A 28 6.63 -3.00 1.32
C ASP A 28 5.94 -3.22 2.66
N TRP A 29 4.98 -4.14 2.67
CA TRP A 29 4.23 -4.52 3.87
C TRP A 29 5.11 -5.11 4.96
N SER A 30 6.26 -5.68 4.60
CA SER A 30 7.18 -6.25 5.57
C SER A 30 7.79 -5.15 6.45
N VAL A 31 8.18 -4.02 5.83
CA VAL A 31 8.64 -2.82 6.54
C VAL A 31 7.51 -2.22 7.38
N VAL A 32 6.31 -2.03 6.80
CA VAL A 32 5.17 -1.43 7.51
C VAL A 32 4.78 -2.24 8.76
N LEU A 33 4.75 -3.58 8.66
CA LEU A 33 4.45 -4.44 9.79
C LEU A 33 5.58 -4.42 10.83
N ASN A 34 6.82 -4.35 10.38
CA ASN A 34 7.98 -4.29 11.25
C ASN A 34 8.00 -3.03 12.11
N ASP A 35 7.68 -1.87 11.53
CA ASP A 35 7.64 -0.60 12.26
C ASP A 35 6.56 -0.57 13.36
N ARG A 36 5.53 -1.39 13.23
CA ARG A 36 4.47 -1.55 14.25
C ARG A 36 4.88 -2.44 15.42
N MET A 37 6.00 -3.16 15.33
CA MET A 37 6.49 -3.98 16.45
C MET A 37 7.20 -3.13 17.52
N PRO A 38 7.27 -3.59 18.77
CA PRO A 38 8.18 -3.06 19.80
C PRO A 38 9.63 -3.04 19.30
N GLU A 39 10.41 -2.05 19.72
CA GLU A 39 11.78 -1.82 19.21
C GLU A 39 12.70 -3.04 19.33
N ASP A 40 12.59 -3.79 20.43
CA ASP A 40 13.34 -5.02 20.71
C ASP A 40 12.99 -6.19 19.77
N LYS A 41 11.87 -6.08 19.04
CA LYS A 41 11.36 -7.10 18.12
C LYS A 41 11.42 -6.67 16.65
N ARG A 42 11.81 -5.43 16.37
CA ARG A 42 11.96 -4.94 14.99
C ARG A 42 13.16 -5.61 14.33
N LYS A 43 12.95 -6.14 13.13
CA LYS A 43 14.01 -6.53 12.21
C LYS A 43 14.64 -5.26 11.65
N LEU A 44 15.96 -5.19 11.63
CA LEU A 44 16.68 -4.09 10.99
C LEU A 44 16.67 -4.29 9.47
N TYR A 45 15.96 -3.42 8.76
CA TYR A 45 16.07 -3.33 7.31
C TYR A 45 17.35 -2.58 6.96
N VAL A 46 18.43 -3.32 6.75
CA VAL A 46 19.67 -2.72 6.25
C VAL A 46 19.53 -2.56 4.75
N ALA A 47 19.38 -1.32 4.29
CA ALA A 47 19.49 -1.02 2.88
C ALA A 47 20.89 -1.43 2.41
N TYR A 48 20.96 -2.27 1.38
CA TYR A 48 22.22 -2.59 0.73
C TYR A 48 22.77 -1.31 0.09
N ILE A 49 23.87 -0.80 0.64
CA ILE A 49 24.64 0.28 0.02
C ILE A 49 25.81 -0.41 -0.70
N PRO A 50 25.80 -0.49 -2.04
CA PRO A 50 26.95 -1.00 -2.77
C PRO A 50 28.12 -0.06 -2.51
N VAL A 51 29.13 -0.55 -1.81
CA VAL A 51 30.45 0.10 -1.77
C VAL A 51 31.26 -0.47 -2.94
N THR A 52 31.63 0.43 -3.85
CA THR A 52 32.60 0.18 -4.93
C THR A 52 34.02 0.25 -4.40
#